data_AF-A0A7X6BFI9-F1
#
_entry.id   AF-A0A7X6BFI9-F1
#
_cell.length_a   1.000
_cell.length_b   1.000
_cell.length_c   1.000
_cell.angle_alpha   90.00
_cell.angle_beta   90.00
_cell.angle_gamma   90.00
#
_symmetry.space_group_name_H-M   'P 1'
#
loop_
_entity.id
_entity.type
_entity.pdbx_description
1 polymer ?
#
loop_
_entity_poly.entity_id
_entity_poly.type
_entity_poly.pdbx_seq_one_letter_code
_entity_poly.pdbx_strand_id
1 'polypeptide(L)'
;MHPREWREGKGWTLERMAEELELADRSAVHRYETGVRRPAPDVLERYFLLTGGEVQPNDFYPLPRWRQRLGEVAEVARQARAAVLGKAA
;
A
#
# COMPACT_ATOMS: atom_id res chain seq x y z
N MET A 1 -1.71 -2.83 1.83
CA MET A 1 -1.00 -2.46 3.08
C MET A 1 0.38 -1.98 2.71
N HIS A 2 0.96 -0.97 3.38
CA HIS A 2 2.30 -0.53 2.98
C HIS A 2 3.36 -1.54 3.43
N PRO A 3 4.35 -1.93 2.58
CA PRO A 3 5.34 -2.97 2.91
C PRO A 3 6.15 -2.67 4.18
N ARG A 4 6.44 -1.39 4.46
CA ARG A 4 7.07 -0.96 5.71
C ARG A 4 6.23 -1.32 6.93
N GLU A 5 4.93 -1.02 6.88
CA GLU A 5 4.01 -1.25 8.00
C GLU A 5 3.90 -2.74 8.30
N TRP A 6 3.81 -3.57 7.26
CA TRP A 6 3.80 -5.03 7.40
C TRP A 6 5.08 -5.54 8.07
N ARG A 7 6.26 -5.09 7.60
CA ARG A 7 7.56 -5.48 8.16
C ARG A 7 7.70 -5.08 9.62
N GLU A 8 7.35 -3.83 9.94
CA GLU A 8 7.44 -3.28 11.30
C GLU A 8 6.45 -3.97 12.24
N GLY A 9 5.25 -4.31 11.77
CA GLY A 9 4.27 -5.11 12.51
C GLY A 9 4.76 -6.52 12.86
N LYS A 10 5.67 -7.09 12.06
CA LYS A 10 6.35 -8.37 12.35
C LYS A 10 7.58 -8.21 13.24
N GLY A 11 8.02 -6.97 13.54
CA GLY A 11 9.27 -6.70 14.25
C GLY A 11 10.52 -7.03 13.44
N TRP A 12 10.43 -7.04 12.10
CA TRP A 12 11.53 -7.44 11.23
C TRP A 12 12.44 -6.26 10.86
N THR A 13 13.75 -6.51 10.81
CA THR A 13 14.74 -5.56 10.28
C THR A 13 14.72 -5.55 8.75
N LEU A 14 15.35 -4.53 8.14
CA LEU A 14 15.49 -4.47 6.68
C LEU A 14 16.34 -5.62 6.16
N GLU A 15 17.36 -6.04 6.91
CA GLU A 15 18.24 -7.17 6.63
C GLU A 15 17.44 -8.46 6.55
N ARG A 16 16.65 -8.76 7.59
CA ARG A 16 15.81 -9.95 7.61
C ARG A 16 14.84 -9.98 6.44
N MET A 17 14.20 -8.85 6.15
CA MET A 17 13.29 -8.78 5.01
C MET A 17 13.99 -8.97 3.67
N ALA A 18 15.24 -8.50 3.53
CA ALA A 18 16.02 -8.74 2.32
C ALA A 18 16.38 -10.22 2.16
N GLU A 19 16.74 -10.91 3.25
CA GLU A 19 17.01 -12.34 3.25
C GLU A 19 15.78 -13.15 2.83
N GLU A 20 14.63 -12.88 3.44
CA GLU A 20 13.36 -13.58 3.15
C GLU A 20 12.83 -13.31 1.74
N LEU A 21 13.17 -12.14 1.18
CA LEU A 21 12.87 -11.79 -0.20
C LEU A 21 13.97 -12.22 -1.18
N GLU A 22 15.03 -12.88 -0.74
CA GLU A 22 16.18 -13.28 -1.56
C GLU A 22 16.78 -12.10 -2.35
N LEU A 23 16.96 -10.96 -1.68
CA LEU A 23 17.58 -9.77 -2.21
C LEU A 23 19.05 -9.68 -1.79
N ALA A 24 19.90 -9.24 -2.70
CA ALA A 24 21.34 -9.11 -2.42
C ALA A 24 21.68 -8.04 -1.37
N ASP A 25 20.80 -7.06 -1.13
CA ASP A 25 21.08 -5.93 -0.24
C ASP A 25 19.78 -5.37 0.39
N ARG A 26 19.83 -5.13 1.70
CA ARG A 26 18.82 -4.41 2.49
C ARG A 26 18.47 -3.01 1.93
N SER A 27 19.42 -2.36 1.24
CA SER A 27 19.18 -1.06 0.61
C SER A 27 18.12 -1.14 -0.49
N ALA A 28 17.90 -2.32 -1.09
CA ALA A 28 16.81 -2.55 -2.02
C ALA A 28 15.45 -2.44 -1.32
N VAL A 29 15.29 -3.11 -0.16
CA VAL A 29 14.07 -3.03 0.67
C VAL A 29 13.77 -1.57 1.04
N HIS A 30 14.78 -0.84 1.55
CA HIS A 30 14.61 0.57 1.88
C HIS A 30 14.14 1.40 0.69
N ARG A 31 14.75 1.22 -0.49
CA ARG A 31 14.35 1.95 -1.72
C ARG A 31 12.93 1.63 -2.16
N TYR A 32 12.46 0.40 -1.94
CA TYR A 32 11.10 0.00 -2.25
C TYR A 32 10.09 0.63 -1.28
N GLU A 33 10.36 0.56 0.02
CA GLU A 33 9.49 1.15 1.05
C GLU A 33 9.40 2.67 0.97
N THR A 34 10.47 3.34 0.57
CA THR A 34 10.47 4.80 0.41
C THR A 34 9.98 5.25 -0.96
N GLY A 35 9.70 4.30 -1.86
CA GLY A 35 9.26 4.56 -3.22
C GLY A 35 10.32 5.20 -4.13
N VAL A 36 11.58 5.25 -3.69
CA VAL A 36 12.75 5.71 -4.48
C VAL A 36 12.94 4.82 -5.72
N ARG A 37 12.66 3.52 -5.59
CA ARG A 37 12.69 2.57 -6.70
C ARG A 37 11.47 1.64 -6.63
N ARG A 38 11.01 1.17 -7.79
CA ARG A 38 9.99 0.11 -7.85
C ARG A 38 10.65 -1.27 -7.89
N PRO A 39 10.09 -2.26 -7.16
CA PRO A 39 10.56 -3.64 -7.31
C PRO A 39 10.31 -4.15 -8.73
N ALA A 40 11.16 -5.08 -9.17
CA ALA A 40 10.95 -5.81 -10.41
C ALA A 40 9.79 -6.83 -10.25
N PRO A 41 9.19 -7.34 -11.35
CA PRO A 41 8.02 -8.22 -11.27
C PRO A 41 8.22 -9.46 -10.39
N ASP A 42 9.37 -10.09 -10.47
CA ASP A 42 9.78 -11.24 -9.65
C ASP A 42 9.90 -10.89 -8.16
N VAL A 43 10.29 -9.65 -7.83
CA VAL A 43 10.33 -9.18 -6.44
C VAL A 43 8.91 -8.90 -5.94
N LEU A 44 8.03 -8.35 -6.78
CA LEU A 44 6.62 -8.13 -6.43
C LEU A 44 5.89 -9.45 -6.12
N GLU A 45 6.16 -10.50 -6.89
CA GLU A 45 5.67 -11.85 -6.63
C GLU A 45 6.16 -12.38 -5.28
N ARG A 46 7.47 -12.27 -5.00
CA ARG A 46 8.04 -12.66 -3.70
C ARG A 46 7.40 -11.93 -2.52
N TYR A 47 7.15 -10.63 -2.65
CA TYR A 47 6.39 -9.87 -1.65
C TYR A 47 4.98 -10.42 -1.44
N PHE A 48 4.25 -10.64 -2.53
CA PHE A 48 2.87 -11.14 -2.45
C PHE A 48 2.81 -12.50 -1.76
N LEU A 49 3.71 -13.42 -2.12
CA LEU A 49 3.80 -14.75 -1.52
C LEU A 49 4.23 -14.69 -0.04
N LEU A 50 5.29 -13.96 0.29
CA LEU A 50 5.80 -13.82 1.66
C LEU A 50 4.76 -13.22 2.62
N THR A 51 3.96 -12.28 2.13
CA THR A 51 2.96 -11.58 2.94
C THR A 51 1.57 -12.21 2.91
N GLY A 52 1.40 -13.36 2.23
CA GLY A 52 0.08 -13.99 2.08
C GLY A 52 -0.95 -13.06 1.40
N GLY A 53 -0.48 -12.15 0.55
CA GLY A 53 -1.31 -11.16 -0.14
C GLY A 53 -1.68 -9.92 0.68
N GLU A 54 -1.16 -9.74 1.90
CA GLU A 54 -1.38 -8.49 2.66
C GLU A 54 -0.73 -7.27 1.97
N VAL A 55 0.46 -7.47 1.39
CA VAL A 55 1.12 -6.50 0.51
C VAL A 55 0.85 -6.90 -0.93
N GLN A 56 0.05 -6.09 -1.62
CA GLN A 56 -0.31 -6.26 -3.02
C GLN A 56 0.72 -5.54 -3.92
N PRO A 57 0.97 -6.00 -5.15
CA PRO A 57 1.84 -5.28 -6.09
C PRO A 57 1.44 -3.82 -6.29
N ASN A 58 0.14 -3.53 -6.24
CA ASN A 58 -0.40 -2.16 -6.35
C ASN A 58 -0.03 -1.25 -5.17
N ASP A 59 0.31 -1.80 -4.00
CA ASP A 59 0.73 -1.00 -2.83
C ASP A 59 2.07 -0.30 -3.06
N PHE A 60 2.88 -0.77 -4.02
CA PHE A 60 4.13 -0.11 -4.43
C PHE A 60 3.91 1.06 -5.37
N TYR A 61 2.69 1.31 -5.84
CA TYR A 61 2.38 2.40 -6.75
C TYR A 61 1.60 3.48 -6.01
N PRO A 62 2.07 4.73 -6.02
CA PRO A 62 1.28 5.82 -5.49
C PRO A 62 -0.01 5.89 -6.28
N LEU A 63 -1.14 5.59 -5.63
CA LEU A 63 -2.44 5.86 -6.22
C LEU A 63 -2.49 7.37 -6.45
N PRO A 64 -2.73 7.82 -7.70
CA PRO A 64 -2.65 9.25 -7.97
C PRO A 64 -3.69 9.99 -7.11
N ARG A 65 -3.37 11.23 -6.72
CA ARG A 65 -4.20 12.07 -5.82
C ARG A 65 -5.68 12.14 -6.22
N TRP A 66 -6.03 11.90 -7.48
CA TRP A 66 -7.42 11.85 -7.94
C TRP A 66 -8.22 10.70 -7.31
N ARG A 67 -7.61 9.58 -6.92
CA ARG A 67 -8.31 8.45 -6.30
C ARG A 67 -8.66 8.73 -4.83
N GLN A 68 -7.82 9.46 -4.10
CA GLN A 68 -8.17 10.02 -2.79
C GLN A 68 -9.34 11.00 -2.92
N ARG A 69 -9.28 11.91 -3.90
CA ARG A 69 -10.39 12.83 -4.19
C ARG A 69 -11.71 12.14 -4.54
N LEU A 70 -11.68 10.99 -5.20
CA LEU A 70 -12.91 10.22 -5.49
C LEU A 70 -13.61 9.74 -4.21
N GLY A 71 -12.84 9.34 -3.18
CA GLY A 71 -13.39 8.95 -1.88
C GLY A 71 -14.05 10.14 -1.17
N GLU A 72 -13.38 11.29 -1.17
CA GLU A 72 -13.90 12.54 -0.62
C GLU A 72 -15.19 12.99 -1.33
N VAL A 73 -15.21 12.94 -2.67
CA VAL A 73 -16.38 13.30 -3.49
C VAL A 73 -17.55 12.35 -3.23
N ALA A 74 -17.29 11.04 -3.11
CA ALA A 74 -18.34 10.06 -2.82
C ALA A 74 -18.97 10.30 -1.44
N GLU A 75 -18.17 10.68 -0.44
CA GLU A 75 -18.66 11.02 0.89
C GLU A 75 -19.51 12.30 0.88
N VAL A 76 -19.03 13.36 0.23
CA VAL A 76 -19.82 14.59 0.03
C VAL A 76 -21.14 14.30 -0.66
N ALA A 77 -21.15 13.45 -1.70
CA ALA A 77 -22.36 13.07 -2.40
C ALA A 77 -23.34 12.27 -1.51
N ARG A 78 -22.86 11.39 -0.63
CA ARG A 78 -23.68 10.69 0.37
C ARG A 78 -24.34 11.66 1.34
N GLN A 79 -23.55 12.59 1.89
CA GLN A 79 -24.05 13.59 2.85
C GLN A 79 -25.07 14.52 2.20
N ALA A 80 -24.83 14.98 0.98
CA ALA A 80 -25.77 15.80 0.22
C ALA A 80 -27.11 15.08 -0.01
N ARG A 81 -27.08 13.78 -0.39
CA ARG A 81 -28.30 12.98 -0.55
C ARG A 81 -29.07 12.79 0.75
N ALA A 82 -28.39 12.51 1.86
CA ALA A 82 -29.01 12.37 3.18
C ALA A 82 -29.67 13.67 3.64
N ALA A 83 -29.02 14.82 3.43
CA ALA A 83 -29.56 16.13 3.79
C ALA A 83 -30.81 16.53 2.99
N VAL A 84 -30.91 16.11 1.72
CA VAL A 84 -32.09 16.35 0.88
C VAL A 84 -33.27 15.48 1.34
N LEU A 85 -33.02 14.20 1.63
CA LEU A 85 -34.06 13.27 2.07
C LEU A 85 -34.57 13.59 3.48
N GLY A 86 -33.71 14.05 4.39
CA GLY A 86 -34.09 14.43 5.75
C GLY A 86 -34.86 15.76 5.86
N LYS A 87 -34.88 16.59 4.82
CA LYS A 87 -35.68 17.84 4.77
C LYS A 87 -37.09 17.65 4.19
N ALA A 88 -37.39 16.46 3.66
CA ALA A 88 -38.67 16.14 3.02
C ALA A 88 -39.65 15.39 3.95
N ALA A 89 -39.30 15.21 5.23
CA ALA A 89 -40.12 14.64 6.29
C ALA A 89 -40.49 15.72 7.31
#